data_AF-A0A9W7YUJ5-F1
#
_entry.id   AF-A0A9W7YUJ5-F1
#
_cell.length_a   1.000
_cell.length_b   1.000
_cell.length_c   1.000
_cell.angle_alpha   90.00
_cell.angle_beta   90.00
_cell.angle_gamma   90.00
#
_symmetry.space_group_name_H-M   'P 1'
#
loop_
_entity.id
_entity.type
_entity.pdbx_description
1 polymer ?
#
loop_
_entity_poly.entity_id
_entity_poly.type
_entity_poly.pdbx_seq_one_letter_code
_entity_poly.pdbx_strand_id
1 'polypeptide(L)'
;MDRRVLTLGCALALFGLWLLVSAGDNWLDRSHSSPERRAFEHRWWNAFRRMSYAHNSTFTLLPDNVQQSAAALLKPGSEFHDSIAGLYHGQWNAVHFTPHHNDTIGQWNTTLPEGYERPANASTGDLEMTLDAEPSIDDSVSLISGDVHLRSGGFNTRLILQGLHWHTNGTAVLHAVPELSAQTTVDVVRAMSTSRAFDQARGIYDETLGGRLLSYTRPEEALDGCSYHIYMHFGSAPSGVQAQALTVSSNCNVLLATPSGQHVSGVSHARYRQKTTRYFRTGLALMLAQAALLFLQMRATTTHAAMSMVSHHTLAMLAVLYTYIFIMHSIACLAFGGIYLIFGFATIAAYLLSMSLYLKYLICVWKVQSPDAFDALNAAGRRGLLT
;
A
#
# COMPACT_ATOMS: atom_id res chain seq x y z
N MET A 1 11.73 -39.45 -15.79
CA MET A 1 10.95 -38.70 -14.80
C MET A 1 9.63 -38.31 -15.45
N ASP A 2 8.53 -38.83 -14.93
CA ASP A 2 7.20 -38.70 -15.54
C ASP A 2 6.69 -37.25 -15.44
N ARG A 3 6.13 -36.71 -16.53
CA ARG A 3 5.63 -35.32 -16.60
C ARG A 3 4.58 -35.02 -15.53
N ARG A 4 3.87 -36.07 -15.08
CA ARG A 4 2.85 -36.00 -14.01
C ARG A 4 3.46 -35.75 -12.63
N VAL A 5 4.66 -36.26 -12.37
CA VAL A 5 5.31 -36.13 -11.05
C VAL A 5 5.85 -34.71 -10.84
N LEU A 6 6.40 -34.08 -11.89
CA LEU A 6 6.92 -32.71 -11.80
C LEU A 6 5.78 -31.68 -11.67
N THR A 7 4.68 -31.86 -12.39
CA THR A 7 3.52 -30.97 -12.31
C THR A 7 2.82 -31.07 -10.96
N LEU A 8 2.67 -32.27 -10.40
CA LEU A 8 2.11 -32.46 -9.07
C LEU A 8 3.01 -31.86 -7.98
N GLY A 9 4.33 -32.02 -8.10
CA GLY A 9 5.30 -31.44 -7.15
C GLY A 9 5.25 -29.91 -7.10
N CYS A 10 5.20 -29.24 -8.26
CA CYS A 10 5.07 -27.77 -8.30
C CYS A 10 3.73 -27.29 -7.75
N ALA A 11 2.62 -27.99 -8.04
CA ALA A 11 1.30 -27.64 -7.51
C ALA A 11 1.23 -27.76 -5.99
N LEU A 12 1.79 -28.84 -5.42
CA LEU A 12 1.83 -29.06 -3.96
C LEU A 12 2.73 -28.06 -3.24
N ALA A 13 3.87 -27.68 -3.83
CA ALA A 13 4.76 -26.68 -3.25
C ALA A 13 4.10 -25.29 -3.22
N LEU A 14 3.42 -24.89 -4.31
CA LEU A 14 2.68 -23.63 -4.37
C LEU A 14 1.49 -23.61 -3.40
N PHE A 15 0.78 -24.74 -3.26
CA PHE A 15 -0.31 -24.88 -2.31
C PHE A 15 0.17 -24.84 -0.85
N GLY A 16 1.29 -25.50 -0.54
CA GLY A 16 1.90 -25.46 0.80
C GLY A 16 2.38 -24.07 1.20
N LEU A 17 2.99 -23.33 0.26
CA LEU A 17 3.38 -21.93 0.48
C LEU A 17 2.16 -21.03 0.72
N TRP A 18 1.08 -21.22 -0.05
CA TRP A 18 -0.17 -20.50 0.14
C TRP A 18 -0.82 -20.80 1.50
N LEU A 19 -0.81 -22.05 1.96
CA LEU A 19 -1.31 -22.44 3.29
C LEU A 19 -0.48 -21.83 4.43
N LEU A 20 0.84 -21.76 4.31
CA LEU A 20 1.70 -21.16 5.33
C LEU A 20 1.49 -19.65 5.44
N VAL A 21 1.32 -18.96 4.30
CA VAL A 21 1.03 -17.51 4.28
C VAL A 21 -0.37 -17.25 4.86
N SER A 22 -1.38 -18.02 4.46
CA SER A 22 -2.76 -17.84 4.93
C SER A 22 -3.00 -18.26 6.40
N ALA A 23 -2.20 -19.19 6.93
CA ALA A 23 -2.29 -19.62 8.33
C ALA A 23 -1.53 -18.68 9.29
N GLY A 24 -0.48 -18.01 8.84
CA GLY A 24 0.34 -17.11 9.65
C GLY A 24 -0.43 -15.87 10.15
N ASP A 25 -1.27 -15.28 9.28
CA ASP A 25 -1.96 -14.02 9.58
C ASP A 25 -3.04 -14.16 10.66
N ASN A 26 -3.64 -15.35 10.84
CA ASN A 26 -4.71 -15.57 11.81
C ASN A 26 -4.24 -16.03 13.20
N TRP A 27 -3.02 -16.55 13.32
CA TRP A 27 -2.55 -17.17 14.58
C TRP A 27 -1.91 -16.14 15.54
N LEU A 28 -1.32 -15.08 15.01
CA LEU A 28 -0.67 -14.04 15.82
C LEU A 28 -1.68 -13.11 16.53
N ASP A 29 -2.87 -12.91 15.97
CA ASP A 29 -3.81 -11.89 16.47
C ASP A 29 -4.70 -12.40 17.64
N ARG A 30 -4.85 -13.72 17.81
CA ARG A 30 -5.80 -14.30 18.79
C ARG A 30 -5.21 -14.71 20.13
N SER A 31 -3.89 -14.83 20.29
CA SER A 31 -3.35 -15.61 21.41
C SER A 31 -3.20 -14.86 22.75
N HIS A 32 -3.20 -13.52 22.82
CA HIS A 32 -2.94 -12.84 24.10
C HIS A 32 -3.64 -11.48 24.32
N SER A 33 -4.96 -11.38 24.18
CA SER A 33 -5.66 -10.25 24.82
C SER A 33 -5.77 -10.53 26.33
N SER A 34 -4.91 -9.90 27.14
CA SER A 34 -5.02 -9.97 28.60
C SER A 34 -6.44 -9.54 29.06
N PRO A 35 -6.96 -10.05 30.19
CA PRO A 35 -8.24 -9.60 30.73
C PRO A 35 -8.34 -8.07 30.86
N GLU A 36 -7.24 -7.41 31.19
CA GLU A 36 -7.14 -5.95 31.25
C GLU A 36 -7.40 -5.29 29.90
N ARG A 37 -6.86 -5.85 28.80
CA ARG A 37 -7.04 -5.30 27.46
C ARG A 37 -8.50 -5.39 27.00
N ARG A 38 -9.17 -6.51 27.29
CA ARG A 38 -10.62 -6.68 27.05
C ARG A 38 -11.47 -5.73 27.89
N ALA A 39 -11.10 -5.52 29.15
CA ALA A 39 -11.79 -4.57 30.02
C ALA A 39 -11.63 -3.12 29.53
N PHE A 40 -10.43 -2.75 29.08
CA PHE A 40 -10.18 -1.46 28.44
C PHE A 40 -11.04 -1.29 27.19
N GLU A 41 -11.00 -2.26 26.27
CA GLU A 41 -11.77 -2.24 25.03
C GLU A 41 -13.28 -2.05 25.29
N HIS A 42 -13.84 -2.81 26.22
CA HIS A 42 -15.25 -2.67 26.59
C HIS A 42 -15.57 -1.28 27.18
N ARG A 43 -14.72 -0.74 28.06
CA ARG A 43 -14.91 0.62 28.61
C ARG A 43 -14.83 1.68 27.51
N TRP A 44 -13.86 1.53 26.61
CA TRP A 44 -13.62 2.45 25.51
C TRP A 44 -14.80 2.46 24.54
N TRP A 45 -15.28 1.29 24.09
CA TRP A 45 -16.44 1.18 23.21
C TRP A 45 -17.71 1.78 23.82
N ASN A 46 -17.94 1.53 25.12
CA ASN A 46 -19.07 2.13 25.82
C ASN A 46 -18.95 3.65 25.94
N ALA A 47 -17.75 4.21 26.05
CA ALA A 47 -17.55 5.66 26.02
C ALA A 47 -17.79 6.21 24.60
N PHE A 48 -17.22 5.57 23.57
CA PHE A 48 -17.38 5.95 22.18
C PHE A 48 -18.85 5.95 21.73
N ARG A 49 -19.60 4.88 22.03
CA ARG A 49 -21.03 4.77 21.72
C ARG A 49 -21.90 5.82 22.44
N ARG A 50 -21.45 6.35 23.58
CA ARG A 50 -22.18 7.40 24.32
C ARG A 50 -21.86 8.81 23.86
N MET A 51 -20.94 8.99 22.91
CA MET A 51 -20.62 10.32 22.40
C MET A 51 -21.83 10.94 21.69
N SER A 52 -21.98 12.26 21.82
CA SER A 52 -22.99 13.05 21.11
C SER A 52 -22.35 14.25 20.42
N TYR A 53 -22.93 14.66 19.28
CA TYR A 53 -22.38 15.71 18.43
C TYR A 53 -22.16 17.04 19.16
N ALA A 54 -23.18 17.53 19.88
CA ALA A 54 -23.18 18.89 20.45
C ALA A 54 -22.10 19.15 21.51
N HIS A 55 -21.72 18.12 22.28
CA HIS A 55 -20.77 18.27 23.39
C HIS A 55 -19.33 17.90 23.00
N ASN A 56 -19.16 17.17 21.90
CA ASN A 56 -17.91 16.49 21.61
C ASN A 56 -17.30 16.90 20.26
N SER A 57 -17.94 17.78 19.49
CA SER A 57 -17.39 18.21 18.20
C SER A 57 -16.10 19.03 18.40
N THR A 58 -14.99 18.60 17.80
CA THR A 58 -13.77 19.42 17.72
C THR A 58 -13.90 20.46 16.62
N PHE A 59 -14.78 20.25 15.64
CA PHE A 59 -15.07 21.20 14.59
C PHE A 59 -15.52 22.56 15.16
N THR A 60 -16.35 22.55 16.21
CA THR A 60 -16.85 23.77 16.87
C THR A 60 -15.79 24.50 17.69
N LEU A 61 -14.64 23.87 17.96
CA LEU A 61 -13.53 24.49 18.70
C LEU A 61 -12.53 25.19 17.78
N LEU A 62 -12.65 25.02 16.46
CA LEU A 62 -11.77 25.68 15.50
C LEU A 62 -12.08 27.19 15.42
N PRO A 63 -11.11 28.04 15.04
CA PRO A 63 -11.40 29.45 14.75
C PRO A 63 -12.47 29.61 13.67
N ASP A 64 -13.35 30.61 13.78
CA ASP A 64 -14.50 30.79 12.87
C ASP A 64 -14.11 30.83 11.39
N ASN A 65 -13.00 31.47 11.06
CA ASN A 65 -12.48 31.52 9.68
C ASN A 65 -12.04 30.13 9.17
N VAL A 66 -11.50 29.30 10.04
CA VAL A 66 -11.12 27.92 9.72
C VAL A 66 -12.37 27.07 9.57
N GLN A 67 -13.36 27.22 10.46
CA GLN A 67 -14.66 26.53 10.35
C GLN A 67 -15.36 26.87 9.02
N GLN A 68 -15.41 28.16 8.64
CA GLN A 68 -16.01 28.60 7.39
C GLN A 68 -15.28 28.01 6.17
N SER A 69 -13.94 27.99 6.21
CA SER A 69 -13.13 27.41 5.13
C SER A 69 -13.34 25.90 5.01
N ALA A 70 -13.36 25.19 6.14
CA ALA A 70 -13.65 23.76 6.19
C ALA A 70 -15.07 23.46 5.71
N ALA A 71 -16.07 24.21 6.18
CA ALA A 71 -17.46 24.06 5.78
C ALA A 71 -17.65 24.36 4.28
N ALA A 72 -16.94 25.35 3.73
CA ALA A 72 -16.97 25.64 2.30
C ALA A 72 -16.36 24.50 1.48
N LEU A 73 -15.26 23.90 1.95
CA LEU A 73 -14.61 22.77 1.31
C LEU A 73 -15.48 21.51 1.34
N LEU A 74 -16.24 21.30 2.41
CA LEU A 74 -17.15 20.16 2.58
C LEU A 74 -18.50 20.32 1.86
N LYS A 75 -18.70 21.39 1.08
CA LYS A 75 -19.91 21.52 0.27
C LYS A 75 -19.89 20.53 -0.88
N PRO A 76 -21.04 19.93 -1.26
CA PRO A 76 -21.09 19.03 -2.39
C PRO A 76 -20.65 19.71 -3.69
N GLY A 77 -19.64 19.14 -4.34
CA GLY A 77 -19.27 19.48 -5.71
C GLY A 77 -20.22 18.83 -6.72
N SER A 78 -20.36 19.43 -7.89
CA SER A 78 -21.13 18.83 -9.00
C SER A 78 -20.36 17.71 -9.71
N GLU A 79 -19.03 17.67 -9.58
CA GLU A 79 -18.19 16.62 -10.12
C GLU A 79 -17.16 16.17 -9.07
N PHE A 80 -17.10 14.87 -8.80
CA PHE A 80 -16.18 14.28 -7.83
C PHE A 80 -15.77 12.86 -8.25
N HIS A 81 -14.71 12.35 -7.62
CA HIS A 81 -14.24 10.97 -7.84
C HIS A 81 -14.77 10.03 -6.77
N ASP A 82 -15.34 8.89 -7.17
CA ASP A 82 -15.81 7.87 -6.23
C ASP A 82 -14.65 7.19 -5.50
N SER A 83 -13.53 6.94 -6.18
CA SER A 83 -12.39 6.23 -5.62
C SER A 83 -11.19 7.16 -5.44
N ILE A 84 -10.88 7.48 -4.19
CA ILE A 84 -9.75 8.35 -3.82
C ILE A 84 -8.47 7.59 -3.46
N ALA A 85 -8.44 6.27 -3.57
CA ALA A 85 -7.21 5.50 -3.35
C ALA A 85 -6.15 5.88 -4.42
N GLY A 86 -4.96 6.27 -3.98
CA GLY A 86 -3.95 6.85 -4.85
C GLY A 86 -2.74 7.43 -4.14
N LEU A 87 -1.77 7.84 -4.95
CA LEU A 87 -0.63 8.66 -4.53
C LEU A 87 -0.89 10.11 -4.90
N TYR A 88 -0.63 11.02 -3.98
CA TYR A 88 -0.95 12.44 -4.05
C TYR A 88 0.28 13.27 -3.74
N HIS A 89 0.50 14.32 -4.53
CA HIS A 89 1.58 15.28 -4.33
C HIS A 89 1.03 16.71 -4.43
N GLY A 90 1.50 17.58 -3.55
CA GLY A 90 1.14 18.99 -3.54
C GLY A 90 2.10 19.83 -2.72
N GLN A 91 1.79 21.11 -2.62
CA GLN A 91 2.48 22.05 -1.73
C GLN A 91 1.55 22.50 -0.62
N TRP A 92 2.13 22.91 0.50
CA TRP A 92 1.41 23.47 1.63
C TRP A 92 2.09 24.72 2.15
N ASN A 93 1.29 25.61 2.74
CA ASN A 93 1.76 26.79 3.46
C ASN A 93 1.29 26.70 4.92
N ALA A 94 2.22 26.85 5.87
CA ALA A 94 1.91 26.87 7.29
C ALA A 94 1.54 28.28 7.77
N VAL A 95 0.45 28.37 8.52
CA VAL A 95 0.03 29.58 9.23
C VAL A 95 -0.24 29.19 10.68
N HIS A 96 0.47 29.83 11.60
CA HIS A 96 0.19 29.66 13.02
C HIS A 96 -1.04 30.49 13.39
N PHE A 97 -1.93 29.92 14.20
CA PHE A 97 -3.12 30.63 14.68
C PHE A 97 -3.15 30.67 16.21
N THR A 98 -3.77 31.70 16.77
CA THR A 98 -4.03 31.76 18.21
C THR A 98 -5.38 31.10 18.48
N PRO A 99 -5.46 30.06 19.33
CA PRO A 99 -6.73 29.41 19.63
C PRO A 99 -7.71 30.39 20.30
N HIS A 100 -9.00 30.26 19.98
CA HIS A 100 -10.00 31.27 20.30
C HIS A 100 -10.48 31.25 21.76
N HIS A 101 -10.03 30.31 22.59
CA HIS A 101 -10.45 30.15 23.99
C HIS A 101 -9.25 30.21 24.94
N ASN A 102 -9.12 31.35 25.61
CA ASN A 102 -8.06 31.62 26.59
C ASN A 102 -8.28 30.93 27.95
N ASP A 103 -9.49 30.43 28.25
CA ASP A 103 -9.88 30.26 29.67
C ASP A 103 -10.21 28.83 30.15
N THR A 104 -10.24 27.78 29.31
CA THR A 104 -10.68 26.45 29.81
C THR A 104 -9.80 25.25 29.47
N ILE A 105 -8.72 25.39 28.70
CA ILE A 105 -7.83 24.26 28.39
C ILE A 105 -6.38 24.64 28.65
N GLY A 106 -5.97 24.57 29.92
CA GLY A 106 -4.57 24.61 30.35
C GLY A 106 -3.72 23.42 29.87
N GLN A 107 -4.18 22.66 28.86
CA GLN A 107 -3.48 21.50 28.29
C GLN A 107 -2.71 21.82 27.00
N TRP A 108 -2.88 23.00 26.40
CA TRP A 108 -2.11 23.41 25.22
C TRP A 108 -0.79 24.11 25.60
N ASN A 109 -0.09 23.59 26.62
CA ASN A 109 1.20 24.15 27.00
C ASN A 109 2.15 24.02 25.82
N THR A 110 2.63 25.16 25.32
CA THR A 110 3.17 25.38 23.96
C THR A 110 4.51 24.71 23.66
N THR A 111 5.05 23.95 24.59
CA THR A 111 6.28 23.18 24.42
C THR A 111 5.91 21.79 23.92
N LEU A 112 6.09 21.57 22.62
CA LEU A 112 6.13 20.22 22.07
C LEU A 112 7.15 19.39 22.84
N PRO A 113 6.90 18.08 23.06
CA PRO A 113 7.90 17.23 23.68
C PRO A 113 9.20 17.23 22.87
N GLU A 114 10.30 16.94 23.54
CA GLU A 114 11.60 16.88 22.90
C GLU A 114 11.59 15.88 21.73
N GLY A 115 12.11 16.30 20.58
CA GLY A 115 12.10 15.50 19.34
C GLY A 115 10.89 15.72 18.42
N TYR A 116 9.89 16.48 18.85
CA TYR A 116 8.78 16.87 17.98
C TYR A 116 8.94 18.29 17.46
N GLU A 117 8.81 18.42 16.15
CA GLU A 117 8.86 19.69 15.47
C GLU A 117 7.47 20.07 14.97
N ARG A 118 7.22 21.37 14.85
CA ARG A 118 6.12 21.91 14.06
C ARG A 118 6.68 22.76 12.92
N PRO A 119 5.99 22.86 11.79
CA PRO A 119 6.35 23.77 10.73
C PRO A 119 6.55 25.20 11.24
N ALA A 120 7.56 25.90 10.73
CA ALA A 120 7.75 27.32 11.03
C ALA A 120 6.57 28.14 10.48
N ASN A 121 6.24 29.26 11.15
CA ASN A 121 5.18 30.12 10.66
C ASN A 121 5.53 30.70 9.28
N ALA A 122 4.56 30.77 8.38
CA ALA A 122 4.75 31.18 6.98
C ALA A 122 5.75 30.32 6.19
N SER A 123 6.08 29.10 6.65
CA SER A 123 6.88 28.17 5.86
C SER A 123 6.06 27.56 4.74
N THR A 124 6.75 27.19 3.66
CA THR A 124 6.17 26.45 2.54
C THR A 124 6.87 25.11 2.42
N GLY A 125 6.14 24.09 1.99
CA GLY A 125 6.69 22.75 1.90
C GLY A 125 5.98 21.87 0.90
N ASP A 126 6.54 20.68 0.72
CA ASP A 126 5.97 19.63 -0.10
C ASP A 126 5.17 18.66 0.77
N LEU A 127 4.05 18.20 0.22
CA LEU A 127 3.21 17.14 0.76
C LEU A 127 3.23 15.97 -0.22
N GLU A 128 3.49 14.79 0.31
CA GLU A 128 3.33 13.52 -0.39
C GLU A 128 2.39 12.66 0.46
N MET A 129 1.34 12.12 -0.13
CA MET A 129 0.30 11.42 0.59
C MET A 129 -0.10 10.16 -0.17
N THR A 130 -0.14 9.03 0.51
CA THR A 130 -0.68 7.78 -0.02
C THR A 130 -1.99 7.51 0.68
N LEU A 131 -3.06 7.29 -0.09
CA LEU A 131 -4.37 6.93 0.42
C LEU A 131 -4.78 5.57 -0.11
N ASP A 132 -5.28 4.74 0.78
CA ASP A 132 -6.04 3.54 0.50
C ASP A 132 -7.48 3.73 0.95
N ALA A 133 -8.40 3.12 0.21
CA ALA A 133 -9.82 3.18 0.48
C ALA A 133 -10.36 1.76 0.61
N GLU A 134 -10.91 1.45 1.79
CA GLU A 134 -11.61 0.21 2.08
C GLU A 134 -13.12 0.48 2.08
N PRO A 135 -13.93 -0.40 1.45
CA PRO A 135 -15.38 -0.27 1.52
C PRO A 135 -15.85 -0.41 2.98
N SER A 136 -16.79 0.44 3.39
CA SER A 136 -17.45 0.31 4.69
C SER A 136 -18.75 -0.50 4.57
N ILE A 137 -19.49 -0.67 5.67
CA ILE A 137 -20.85 -1.24 5.60
C ILE A 137 -21.82 -0.34 4.83
N ASP A 138 -21.57 0.96 4.84
CA ASP A 138 -22.34 1.91 4.07
C ASP A 138 -21.66 2.11 2.72
N ASP A 139 -22.27 1.63 1.63
CA ASP A 139 -21.74 1.75 0.27
C ASP A 139 -21.50 3.20 -0.16
N SER A 140 -22.09 4.18 0.54
CA SER A 140 -21.88 5.62 0.30
C SER A 140 -20.65 6.19 1.02
N VAL A 141 -19.96 5.41 1.85
CA VAL A 141 -18.79 5.81 2.61
C VAL A 141 -17.67 4.76 2.55
N SER A 142 -16.45 5.20 2.28
CA SER A 142 -15.25 4.36 2.43
C SER A 142 -14.46 4.73 3.68
N LEU A 143 -13.88 3.72 4.33
CA LEU A 143 -12.83 3.91 5.31
C LEU A 143 -11.53 4.25 4.58
N ILE A 144 -10.88 5.32 5.00
CA ILE A 144 -9.62 5.77 4.41
C ILE A 144 -8.50 5.51 5.40
N SER A 145 -7.40 4.95 4.89
CA SER A 145 -6.14 4.78 5.61
C SER A 145 -4.97 5.19 4.73
N GLY A 146 -3.83 5.49 5.32
CA GLY A 146 -2.64 5.78 4.53
C GLY A 146 -1.59 6.50 5.34
N ASP A 147 -0.75 7.27 4.66
CA ASP A 147 0.26 8.09 5.29
C ASP A 147 0.48 9.40 4.52
N VAL A 148 0.91 10.43 5.25
CA VAL A 148 1.31 11.71 4.70
C VAL A 148 2.71 12.06 5.17
N HIS A 149 3.51 12.54 4.24
CA HIS A 149 4.87 13.00 4.42
C HIS A 149 4.92 14.50 4.14
N LEU A 150 5.21 15.28 5.18
CA LEU A 150 5.34 16.73 5.11
C LEU A 150 6.82 17.12 5.19
N ARG A 151 7.29 17.91 4.23
CA ARG A 151 8.69 18.35 4.13
C ARG A 151 8.79 19.86 3.93
N SER A 152 9.60 20.55 4.73
CA SER A 152 9.87 21.99 4.59
C SER A 152 11.16 22.37 5.31
N GLY A 153 12.22 22.73 4.58
CA GLY A 153 13.41 23.40 5.14
C GLY A 153 13.82 23.01 6.57
N GLY A 154 14.21 21.76 6.80
CA GLY A 154 14.57 21.21 8.12
C GLY A 154 13.45 20.37 8.76
N PHE A 155 12.19 20.74 8.54
CA PHE A 155 11.02 19.99 8.99
C PHE A 155 10.77 18.78 8.07
N ASN A 156 10.69 17.59 8.67
CA ASN A 156 10.50 16.33 7.97
C ASN A 156 9.70 15.36 8.84
N THR A 157 8.39 15.25 8.62
CA THR A 157 7.52 14.37 9.43
C THR A 157 6.68 13.45 8.57
N ARG A 158 6.51 12.22 9.03
CA ARG A 158 5.61 11.22 8.45
C ARG A 158 4.52 10.93 9.46
N LEU A 159 3.28 10.99 9.01
CA LEU A 159 2.09 10.78 9.82
C LEU A 159 1.23 9.70 9.19
N ILE A 160 0.61 8.88 10.01
CA ILE A 160 -0.37 7.89 9.59
C ILE A 160 -1.73 8.56 9.49
N LEU A 161 -2.46 8.27 8.43
CA LEU A 161 -3.78 8.79 8.14
C LEU A 161 -4.85 7.74 8.43
N GLN A 162 -5.94 8.20 9.05
CA GLN A 162 -7.19 7.45 9.13
C GLN A 162 -8.37 8.39 8.96
N GLY A 163 -9.42 7.97 8.26
CA GLY A 163 -10.59 8.82 8.08
C GLY A 163 -11.73 8.15 7.32
N LEU A 164 -12.63 8.99 6.82
CA LEU A 164 -13.79 8.58 6.04
C LEU A 164 -13.91 9.44 4.79
N HIS A 165 -14.40 8.83 3.70
CA HIS A 165 -14.68 9.49 2.43
C HIS A 165 -16.11 9.21 1.99
N TRP A 166 -16.86 10.25 1.67
CA TRP A 166 -18.25 10.17 1.21
C TRP A 166 -18.33 10.23 -0.31
N HIS A 167 -18.81 9.14 -0.90
CA HIS A 167 -19.00 9.02 -2.35
C HIS A 167 -20.12 9.94 -2.87
N THR A 168 -21.04 10.40 -2.01
CA THR A 168 -22.15 11.25 -2.47
C THR A 168 -21.73 12.67 -2.82
N ASN A 169 -20.56 13.12 -2.34
CA ASN A 169 -20.12 14.51 -2.46
C ASN A 169 -18.61 14.68 -2.65
N GLY A 170 -17.84 13.59 -2.70
CA GLY A 170 -16.38 13.63 -2.85
C GLY A 170 -15.62 14.23 -1.68
N THR A 171 -16.24 14.32 -0.50
CA THR A 171 -15.61 14.91 0.69
C THR A 171 -14.95 13.83 1.52
N ALA A 172 -13.81 14.16 2.13
CA ALA A 172 -13.19 13.31 3.14
C ALA A 172 -12.82 14.09 4.38
N VAL A 173 -12.88 13.41 5.52
CA VAL A 173 -12.39 13.90 6.80
C VAL A 173 -11.41 12.87 7.32
N LEU A 174 -10.14 13.26 7.41
CA LEU A 174 -9.03 12.42 7.87
C LEU A 174 -8.43 13.00 9.15
N HIS A 175 -7.74 12.15 9.88
CA HIS A 175 -6.91 12.51 11.01
C HIS A 175 -5.50 11.95 10.80
N ALA A 176 -4.50 12.82 10.83
CA ALA A 176 -3.10 12.50 10.68
C ALA A 176 -2.42 12.51 12.05
N VAL A 177 -1.78 11.40 12.42
CA VAL A 177 -1.12 11.23 13.71
C VAL A 177 0.24 10.56 13.53
N PRO A 178 1.22 10.78 14.43
CA PRO A 178 2.49 10.05 14.38
C PRO A 178 2.30 8.53 14.53
N GLU A 179 1.32 8.13 15.34
CA GLU A 179 0.99 6.74 15.63
C GLU A 179 -0.52 6.56 15.77
N LEU A 180 -1.06 5.48 15.19
CA LEU A 180 -2.49 5.17 15.30
C LEU A 180 -2.84 4.69 16.71
N SER A 181 -3.84 5.32 17.30
CA SER A 181 -4.41 4.90 18.58
C SER A 181 -5.93 4.84 18.49
N ALA A 182 -6.57 4.22 19.49
CA ALA A 182 -8.03 4.24 19.56
C ALA A 182 -8.57 5.69 19.54
N GLN A 183 -7.81 6.64 20.10
CA GLN A 183 -8.18 8.06 20.11
C GLN A 183 -8.29 8.66 18.69
N THR A 184 -7.50 8.18 17.72
CA THR A 184 -7.57 8.63 16.32
C THR A 184 -8.99 8.48 15.74
N THR A 185 -9.66 7.37 16.05
CA THR A 185 -11.05 7.13 15.59
C THR A 185 -12.04 8.11 16.22
N VAL A 186 -11.88 8.38 17.53
CA VAL A 186 -12.67 9.40 18.23
C VAL A 186 -12.48 10.75 17.56
N ASP A 187 -11.23 11.12 17.26
CA ASP A 187 -10.89 12.42 16.69
C ASP A 187 -11.45 12.61 15.27
N VAL A 188 -11.47 11.55 14.45
CA VAL A 188 -12.16 11.59 13.15
C VAL A 188 -13.66 11.85 13.36
N VAL A 189 -14.32 11.10 14.24
CA VAL A 189 -15.77 11.28 14.50
C VAL A 189 -16.07 12.68 15.03
N ARG A 190 -15.22 13.22 15.91
CA ARG A 190 -15.38 14.58 16.46
C ARG A 190 -15.16 15.69 15.43
N ALA A 191 -14.41 15.42 14.37
CA ALA A 191 -14.14 16.39 13.30
C ALA A 191 -15.33 16.57 12.33
N MET A 192 -16.40 15.79 12.46
CA MET A 192 -17.55 15.88 11.56
C MET A 192 -18.26 17.24 11.67
N SER A 193 -18.68 17.77 10.52
CA SER A 193 -19.30 19.10 10.43
C SER A 193 -20.82 19.09 10.66
N THR A 194 -21.45 17.91 10.71
CA THR A 194 -22.89 17.76 10.94
C THR A 194 -23.19 16.58 11.87
N SER A 195 -24.33 16.63 12.56
CA SER A 195 -24.80 15.53 13.41
C SER A 195 -25.02 14.24 12.63
N ARG A 196 -25.56 14.33 11.41
CA ARG A 196 -25.78 13.17 10.53
C ARG A 196 -24.45 12.48 10.17
N ALA A 197 -23.46 13.25 9.73
CA ALA A 197 -22.14 12.70 9.39
C ALA A 197 -21.44 12.11 10.62
N PHE A 198 -21.60 12.74 11.78
CA PHE A 198 -21.12 12.22 13.07
C PHE A 198 -21.71 10.85 13.43
N ASP A 199 -23.04 10.73 13.37
CA ASP A 199 -23.72 9.47 13.73
C ASP A 199 -23.38 8.35 12.73
N GLN A 200 -23.30 8.67 11.45
CA GLN A 200 -22.90 7.74 10.39
C GLN A 200 -21.45 7.27 10.58
N ALA A 201 -20.51 8.21 10.80
CA ALA A 201 -19.11 7.91 11.05
C ALA A 201 -18.93 7.01 12.28
N ARG A 202 -19.64 7.31 13.38
CA ARG A 202 -19.62 6.51 14.59
C ARG A 202 -20.12 5.09 14.33
N GLY A 203 -21.21 4.92 13.58
CA GLY A 203 -21.74 3.60 13.22
C GLY A 203 -20.74 2.78 12.40
N ILE A 204 -20.13 3.38 11.38
CA ILE A 204 -19.10 2.73 10.55
C ILE A 204 -17.92 2.24 11.39
N TYR A 205 -17.41 3.09 12.29
CA TYR A 205 -16.27 2.72 13.13
C TYR A 205 -16.63 1.66 14.19
N ASP A 206 -17.81 1.75 14.82
CA ASP A 206 -18.27 0.76 15.80
C ASP A 206 -18.32 -0.65 15.20
N GLU A 207 -18.78 -0.76 13.97
CA GLU A 207 -18.89 -2.03 13.28
C GLU A 207 -17.56 -2.51 12.70
N THR A 208 -16.79 -1.62 12.07
CA THR A 208 -15.54 -1.99 11.38
C THR A 208 -14.41 -2.30 12.36
N LEU A 209 -14.30 -1.53 13.46
CA LEU A 209 -13.22 -1.66 14.43
C LEU A 209 -13.60 -2.51 15.64
N GLY A 210 -14.87 -2.90 15.80
CA GLY A 210 -15.38 -3.67 16.95
C GLY A 210 -14.62 -4.96 17.29
N GLY A 211 -13.76 -5.46 16.38
CA GLY A 211 -12.82 -6.55 16.65
C GLY A 211 -11.34 -6.23 16.38
N ARG A 212 -11.01 -5.01 15.94
CA ARG A 212 -9.65 -4.59 15.56
C ARG A 212 -9.01 -3.63 16.57
N LEU A 213 -9.72 -3.20 17.61
CA LEU A 213 -9.17 -2.24 18.60
C LEU A 213 -7.90 -2.79 19.31
N LEU A 214 -7.76 -4.12 19.37
CA LEU A 214 -6.60 -4.81 19.91
C LEU A 214 -5.31 -4.62 19.07
N SER A 215 -5.38 -4.10 17.84
CA SER A 215 -4.19 -3.73 17.08
C SER A 215 -3.75 -2.28 17.30
N TYR A 216 -4.55 -1.48 18.01
CA TYR A 216 -4.24 -0.07 18.25
C TYR A 216 -3.46 0.12 19.55
N THR A 217 -2.55 1.11 19.52
CA THR A 217 -1.84 1.60 20.69
C THR A 217 -2.84 2.25 21.65
N ARG A 218 -2.62 2.10 22.96
CA ARG A 218 -3.51 2.74 23.95
C ARG A 218 -3.36 4.26 23.83
N PRO A 219 -4.42 5.04 24.10
CA PRO A 219 -4.33 6.50 24.07
C PRO A 219 -3.21 7.06 24.97
N GLU A 220 -2.95 6.41 26.12
CA GLU A 220 -1.90 6.78 27.07
C GLU A 220 -0.47 6.45 26.58
N GLU A 221 -0.35 5.57 25.59
CA GLU A 221 0.90 5.12 24.99
C GLU A 221 1.17 5.82 23.65
N ALA A 222 0.19 6.56 23.12
CA ALA A 222 0.31 7.24 21.84
C ALA A 222 1.34 8.37 21.94
N LEU A 223 2.18 8.48 20.91
CA LEU A 223 3.20 9.53 20.81
C LEU A 223 2.60 10.94 20.88
N ASP A 224 3.14 11.76 21.78
CA ASP A 224 2.80 13.17 21.94
C ASP A 224 3.40 14.01 20.79
N GLY A 225 2.77 13.97 19.62
CA GLY A 225 3.14 14.79 18.46
C GLY A 225 1.99 15.61 17.92
N CYS A 226 2.27 16.46 16.91
CA CYS A 226 1.22 17.20 16.22
C CYS A 226 0.23 16.23 15.56
N SER A 227 -1.04 16.36 15.92
CA SER A 227 -2.14 15.68 15.26
C SER A 227 -2.87 16.69 14.36
N TYR A 228 -3.33 16.23 13.21
CA TYR A 228 -3.95 17.11 12.23
C TYR A 228 -5.29 16.55 11.74
N HIS A 229 -6.34 17.35 11.82
CA HIS A 229 -7.58 17.12 11.10
C HIS A 229 -7.42 17.60 9.66
N ILE A 230 -7.64 16.73 8.69
CA ILE A 230 -7.56 17.04 7.26
C ILE A 230 -8.97 16.99 6.68
N TYR A 231 -9.46 18.14 6.23
CA TYR A 231 -10.68 18.26 5.45
C TYR A 231 -10.29 18.28 3.98
N MET A 232 -10.89 17.40 3.18
CA MET A 232 -10.57 17.30 1.76
C MET A 232 -11.82 17.29 0.89
N HIS A 233 -11.70 17.82 -0.32
CA HIS A 233 -12.66 17.64 -1.39
C HIS A 233 -11.94 17.18 -2.65
N PHE A 234 -12.39 16.06 -3.20
CA PHE A 234 -11.80 15.42 -4.38
C PHE A 234 -12.63 15.74 -5.63
N GLY A 235 -12.13 16.68 -6.43
CA GLY A 235 -12.71 17.05 -7.71
C GLY A 235 -12.17 16.20 -8.87
N SER A 236 -12.95 16.11 -9.94
CA SER A 236 -12.53 15.53 -11.21
C SER A 236 -11.60 16.47 -11.98
N ALA A 237 -10.50 15.92 -12.51
CA ALA A 237 -9.65 16.61 -13.47
C ALA A 237 -9.38 15.72 -14.69
N PRO A 238 -9.20 16.28 -15.89
CA PRO A 238 -8.99 15.49 -17.12
C PRO A 238 -7.79 14.53 -17.05
N SER A 239 -6.77 14.88 -16.27
CA SER A 239 -5.51 14.12 -16.16
C SER A 239 -5.40 13.24 -14.91
N GLY A 240 -6.31 13.35 -13.93
CA GLY A 240 -6.19 12.62 -12.66
C GLY A 240 -7.21 13.03 -11.60
N VAL A 241 -6.85 12.80 -10.34
CA VAL A 241 -7.63 13.24 -9.18
C VAL A 241 -7.02 14.54 -8.67
N GLN A 242 -7.84 15.56 -8.45
CA GLN A 242 -7.40 16.79 -7.78
C GLN A 242 -8.08 16.88 -6.43
N ALA A 243 -7.33 17.21 -5.39
CA ALA A 243 -7.87 17.44 -4.07
C ALA A 243 -7.53 18.85 -3.59
N GLN A 244 -8.53 19.50 -3.00
CA GLN A 244 -8.32 20.66 -2.14
C GLN A 244 -8.28 20.16 -0.70
N ALA A 245 -7.28 20.61 0.06
CA ALA A 245 -7.07 20.14 1.43
C ALA A 245 -6.90 21.32 2.38
N LEU A 246 -7.56 21.22 3.54
CA LEU A 246 -7.38 22.11 4.68
C LEU A 246 -7.00 21.25 5.87
N THR A 247 -5.77 21.43 6.35
CA THR A 247 -5.18 20.61 7.40
C THR A 247 -5.00 21.46 8.65
N VAL A 248 -5.59 21.06 9.77
CA VAL A 248 -5.63 21.86 11.01
C VAL A 248 -5.10 21.02 12.17
N SER A 249 -4.08 21.52 12.84
CA SER A 249 -3.60 20.97 14.11
C SER A 249 -3.98 21.93 15.24
N SER A 250 -4.96 21.53 16.06
CA SER A 250 -5.33 22.26 17.26
C SER A 250 -4.26 22.15 18.34
N ASN A 251 -3.49 21.05 18.36
CA ASN A 251 -2.47 20.85 19.39
C ASN A 251 -1.16 21.58 19.14
N CYS A 252 -0.81 21.81 17.88
CA CYS A 252 0.36 22.60 17.52
C CYS A 252 0.04 24.04 17.11
N ASN A 253 -1.26 24.38 17.06
CA ASN A 253 -1.77 25.68 16.62
C ASN A 253 -1.31 26.04 15.19
N VAL A 254 -1.33 25.04 14.30
CA VAL A 254 -0.86 25.17 12.92
C VAL A 254 -1.98 24.84 11.94
N LEU A 255 -2.17 25.72 10.97
CA LEU A 255 -2.98 25.52 9.78
C LEU A 255 -2.05 25.25 8.60
N LEU A 256 -2.21 24.13 7.91
CA LEU A 256 -1.58 23.87 6.62
C LEU A 256 -2.65 23.96 5.54
N ALA A 257 -2.48 24.92 4.63
CA ALA A 257 -3.38 25.09 3.50
C ALA A 257 -2.61 24.93 2.19
N THR A 258 -3.24 24.34 1.18
CA THR A 258 -2.71 24.38 -0.17
C THR A 258 -2.70 25.83 -0.68
N PRO A 259 -1.63 26.30 -1.36
CA PRO A 259 -1.60 27.64 -1.94
C PRO A 259 -2.81 27.90 -2.84
N SER A 260 -3.30 29.15 -2.86
CA SER A 260 -4.45 29.55 -3.69
C SER A 260 -4.22 29.19 -5.16
N GLY A 261 -5.18 28.48 -5.76
CA GLY A 261 -5.09 28.01 -7.15
C GLY A 261 -4.21 26.78 -7.38
N GLN A 262 -3.58 26.23 -6.34
CA GLN A 262 -2.92 24.93 -6.40
C GLN A 262 -3.83 23.84 -5.82
N HIS A 263 -3.76 22.66 -6.42
CA HIS A 263 -4.45 21.46 -5.96
C HIS A 263 -3.43 20.38 -5.66
N VAL A 264 -3.74 19.52 -4.69
CA VAL A 264 -3.02 18.27 -4.52
C VAL A 264 -3.37 17.38 -5.71
N SER A 265 -2.38 17.10 -6.55
CA SER A 265 -2.55 16.27 -7.73
C SER A 265 -2.32 14.81 -7.37
N GLY A 266 -3.21 13.93 -7.81
CA GLY A 266 -3.18 12.51 -7.47
C GLY A 266 -3.28 11.58 -8.67
N VAL A 267 -2.63 10.43 -8.54
CA VAL A 267 -2.76 9.29 -9.45
C VAL A 267 -3.49 8.18 -8.73
N SER A 268 -4.68 7.84 -9.23
CA SER A 268 -5.49 6.76 -8.68
C SER A 268 -4.78 5.39 -8.78
N HIS A 269 -4.84 4.61 -7.69
CA HIS A 269 -4.38 3.23 -7.62
C HIS A 269 -5.06 2.35 -8.68
N ALA A 270 -6.32 2.60 -9.02
CA ALA A 270 -7.04 1.84 -10.04
C ALA A 270 -6.38 1.94 -11.42
N ARG A 271 -5.95 3.16 -11.80
CA ARG A 271 -5.25 3.42 -13.07
C ARG A 271 -3.89 2.73 -13.08
N TYR A 272 -3.17 2.80 -11.96
CA TYR A 272 -1.90 2.12 -11.80
C TYR A 272 -2.07 0.60 -11.90
N ARG A 273 -3.05 0.02 -11.20
CA ARG A 273 -3.37 -1.42 -11.23
C ARG A 273 -3.73 -1.88 -12.65
N GLN A 274 -4.49 -1.09 -13.41
CA GLN A 274 -4.84 -1.43 -14.78
C GLN A 274 -3.59 -1.45 -15.68
N LYS A 275 -2.71 -0.44 -15.56
CA LYS A 275 -1.44 -0.37 -16.30
C LYS A 275 -0.54 -1.56 -15.95
N THR A 276 -0.38 -1.84 -14.67
CA THR A 276 0.34 -2.98 -14.11
C THR A 276 -0.20 -4.31 -14.62
N THR A 277 -1.51 -4.49 -14.62
CA THR A 277 -2.16 -5.71 -15.13
C THR A 277 -1.90 -5.91 -16.62
N ARG A 278 -1.93 -4.83 -17.42
CA ARG A 278 -1.59 -4.89 -18.85
C ARG A 278 -0.13 -5.30 -19.05
N TYR A 279 0.80 -4.70 -18.30
CA TYR A 279 2.22 -5.07 -18.36
C TYR A 279 2.46 -6.52 -17.96
N PHE A 280 1.81 -6.98 -16.89
CA PHE A 280 1.86 -8.38 -16.47
C PHE A 280 1.39 -9.32 -17.59
N ARG A 281 0.24 -9.03 -18.22
CA ARG A 281 -0.30 -9.85 -19.32
C ARG A 281 0.64 -9.88 -20.53
N THR A 282 1.23 -8.74 -20.90
CA THR A 282 2.21 -8.69 -22.00
C THR A 282 3.49 -9.43 -21.65
N GLY A 283 3.99 -9.29 -20.43
CA GLY A 283 5.17 -10.00 -19.95
C GLY A 283 4.94 -11.52 -19.94
N LEU A 284 3.78 -11.97 -19.45
CA LEU A 284 3.40 -13.38 -19.47
C LEU A 284 3.32 -13.94 -20.90
N ALA A 285 2.73 -13.20 -21.83
CA ALA A 285 2.65 -13.61 -23.24
C ALA A 285 4.04 -13.74 -23.87
N LEU A 286 4.93 -12.78 -23.63
CA LEU A 286 6.32 -12.82 -24.10
C LEU A 286 7.08 -14.02 -23.52
N MET A 287 6.89 -14.32 -22.24
CA MET A 287 7.52 -15.47 -21.61
C MET A 287 7.01 -16.80 -22.16
N LEU A 288 5.71 -16.94 -22.39
CA LEU A 288 5.15 -18.13 -23.02
C LEU A 288 5.68 -18.30 -24.45
N ALA A 289 5.76 -17.21 -25.22
CA ALA A 289 6.35 -17.23 -26.55
C ALA A 289 7.83 -17.64 -26.51
N GLN A 290 8.60 -17.10 -25.57
CA GLN A 290 10.01 -17.46 -25.40
C GLN A 290 10.19 -18.92 -24.97
N ALA A 291 9.37 -19.41 -24.03
CA ALA A 291 9.38 -20.82 -23.62
C ALA A 291 9.01 -21.75 -24.80
N ALA A 292 8.03 -21.35 -25.62
CA ALA A 292 7.66 -22.09 -26.83
C ALA A 292 8.79 -22.10 -27.86
N LEU A 293 9.42 -20.95 -28.12
CA LEU A 293 10.58 -20.84 -29.03
C LEU A 293 11.76 -21.69 -28.53
N LEU A 294 12.05 -21.64 -27.22
CA LEU A 294 13.09 -22.48 -26.63
C LEU A 294 12.75 -23.97 -26.80
N PHE A 295 11.49 -24.36 -26.63
CA PHE A 295 11.05 -25.73 -26.84
C PHE A 295 11.15 -26.17 -28.31
N LEU A 296 10.80 -25.29 -29.25
CA LEU A 296 10.97 -25.53 -30.69
C LEU A 296 12.44 -25.63 -31.05
N GLN A 297 13.29 -24.75 -30.50
CA GLN A 297 14.74 -24.79 -30.68
C GLN A 297 15.30 -26.11 -30.18
N MET A 298 14.95 -26.54 -28.96
CA MET A 298 15.35 -27.83 -28.39
C MET A 298 14.91 -29.04 -29.23
N ARG A 299 13.79 -28.95 -29.94
CA ARG A 299 13.33 -30.01 -30.85
C ARG A 299 14.07 -30.00 -32.19
N ALA A 300 14.42 -28.82 -32.69
CA ALA A 300 15.10 -28.66 -33.97
C ALA A 300 16.60 -28.97 -33.88
N THR A 301 17.25 -28.68 -32.74
CA THR A 301 18.66 -29.01 -32.50
C THR A 301 18.83 -30.47 -32.07
N THR A 302 18.76 -31.41 -33.01
CA THR A 302 19.04 -32.83 -32.78
C THR A 302 20.49 -33.22 -33.02
N THR A 303 21.30 -32.35 -33.64
CA THR A 303 22.70 -32.64 -34.01
C THR A 303 23.71 -32.14 -32.98
N HIS A 304 24.75 -32.95 -32.72
CA HIS A 304 25.85 -32.66 -31.77
C HIS A 304 26.48 -31.27 -31.96
N ALA A 305 26.71 -30.87 -33.23
CA ALA A 305 27.31 -29.59 -33.58
C ALA A 305 26.38 -28.39 -33.35
N ALA A 306 25.06 -28.57 -33.48
CA ALA A 306 24.09 -27.50 -33.26
C ALA A 306 23.80 -27.30 -31.76
N MET A 307 23.90 -28.34 -30.94
CA MET A 307 23.80 -28.22 -29.48
C MET A 307 24.97 -27.47 -28.86
N SER A 308 26.18 -27.52 -29.45
CA SER A 308 27.33 -26.76 -28.94
C SER A 308 27.34 -25.28 -29.32
N MET A 309 26.50 -24.85 -30.29
CA MET A 309 26.44 -23.45 -30.72
C MET A 309 25.61 -22.56 -29.80
N VAL A 310 24.68 -23.12 -29.03
CA VAL A 310 24.05 -22.37 -27.93
C VAL A 310 25.06 -22.35 -26.78
N SER A 311 25.83 -21.27 -26.72
CA SER A 311 26.87 -21.11 -25.72
C SER A 311 26.29 -21.25 -24.31
N HIS A 312 26.93 -22.08 -23.48
CA HIS A 312 26.67 -22.14 -22.03
C HIS A 312 26.68 -20.73 -21.41
N HIS A 313 27.46 -19.81 -21.97
CA HIS A 313 27.55 -18.43 -21.50
C HIS A 313 26.28 -17.63 -21.83
N THR A 314 25.61 -17.89 -22.95
CA THR A 314 24.33 -17.24 -23.27
C THR A 314 23.24 -17.68 -22.30
N LEU A 315 23.22 -18.96 -21.93
CA LEU A 315 22.28 -19.49 -20.94
C LEU A 315 22.58 -18.94 -19.54
N ALA A 316 23.85 -18.90 -19.14
CA ALA A 316 24.28 -18.29 -17.89
C ALA A 316 23.93 -16.79 -17.83
N MET A 317 24.17 -16.04 -18.91
CA MET A 317 23.81 -14.62 -19.02
C MET A 317 22.30 -14.40 -18.92
N LEU A 318 21.47 -15.24 -19.56
CA LEU A 318 20.01 -15.14 -19.40
C LEU A 318 19.58 -15.46 -17.97
N ALA A 319 20.16 -16.48 -17.34
CA ALA A 319 19.85 -16.83 -15.95
C ALA A 319 20.20 -15.68 -14.99
N VAL A 320 21.35 -15.03 -15.18
CA VAL A 320 21.75 -13.83 -14.42
C VAL A 320 20.78 -12.68 -14.66
N LEU A 321 20.43 -12.39 -15.92
CA LEU A 321 19.48 -11.34 -16.26
C LEU A 321 18.10 -11.58 -15.62
N TYR A 322 17.56 -12.79 -15.69
CA TYR A 322 16.29 -13.12 -15.04
C TYR A 322 16.35 -13.03 -13.53
N THR A 323 17.46 -13.45 -12.94
CA THR A 323 17.68 -13.31 -11.48
C THR A 323 17.67 -11.84 -11.09
N TYR A 324 18.33 -10.97 -11.87
CA TYR A 324 18.35 -9.53 -11.64
C TYR A 324 16.96 -8.91 -11.79
N ILE A 325 16.22 -9.24 -12.86
CA ILE A 325 14.84 -8.77 -13.07
C ILE A 325 13.93 -9.24 -11.93
N PHE A 326 14.07 -10.48 -11.49
CA PHE A 326 13.32 -11.03 -10.36
C PHE A 326 13.62 -10.28 -9.06
N ILE A 327 14.90 -10.06 -8.74
CA ILE A 327 15.31 -9.29 -7.55
C ILE A 327 14.73 -7.87 -7.62
N MET A 328 14.85 -7.19 -8.75
CA MET A 328 14.31 -5.84 -8.94
C MET A 328 12.79 -5.76 -8.73
N HIS A 329 12.02 -6.70 -9.27
CA HIS A 329 10.56 -6.72 -9.08
C HIS A 329 10.18 -7.14 -7.65
N SER A 330 10.97 -7.98 -7.01
CA SER A 330 10.76 -8.35 -5.61
C SER A 330 11.04 -7.18 -4.67
N ILE A 331 12.09 -6.40 -4.94
CA ILE A 331 12.40 -5.17 -4.19
C ILE A 331 11.28 -4.14 -4.40
N ALA A 332 10.82 -3.95 -5.65
CA ALA A 332 9.67 -3.08 -5.92
C ALA A 332 8.41 -3.57 -5.21
N CYS A 333 8.20 -4.89 -5.12
CA CYS A 333 7.11 -5.48 -4.37
C CYS A 333 7.18 -5.18 -2.87
N LEU A 334 8.36 -5.26 -2.27
CA LEU A 334 8.55 -4.94 -0.86
C LEU A 334 8.38 -3.43 -0.61
N ALA A 335 8.84 -2.58 -1.53
CA ALA A 335 8.81 -1.12 -1.38
C ALA A 335 7.42 -0.50 -1.53
N PHE A 336 6.58 -1.05 -2.43
CA PHE A 336 5.29 -0.46 -2.80
C PHE A 336 4.08 -1.34 -2.43
N GLY A 337 4.29 -2.34 -1.56
CA GLY A 337 3.23 -3.17 -0.99
C GLY A 337 2.49 -4.08 -1.98
N GLY A 338 1.25 -4.44 -1.61
CA GLY A 338 0.45 -5.50 -2.24
C GLY A 338 0.17 -5.31 -3.74
N ILE A 339 0.25 -4.09 -4.26
CA ILE A 339 0.00 -3.78 -5.69
C ILE A 339 1.03 -4.48 -6.60
N TYR A 340 2.25 -4.66 -6.11
CA TYR A 340 3.36 -5.26 -6.86
C TYR A 340 3.56 -6.75 -6.55
N LEU A 341 2.77 -7.33 -5.66
CA LEU A 341 2.78 -8.75 -5.33
C LEU A 341 2.48 -9.62 -6.56
N ILE A 342 1.64 -9.10 -7.47
CA ILE A 342 1.37 -9.72 -8.79
C ILE A 342 2.65 -9.81 -9.63
N PHE A 343 3.49 -8.77 -9.63
CA PHE A 343 4.76 -8.78 -10.37
C PHE A 343 5.80 -9.69 -9.71
N GLY A 344 5.83 -9.74 -8.38
CA GLY A 344 6.66 -10.69 -7.64
C GLY A 344 6.32 -12.13 -8.01
N PHE A 345 5.03 -12.51 -7.96
CA PHE A 345 4.59 -13.84 -8.39
C PHE A 345 4.89 -14.11 -9.87
N ALA A 346 4.70 -13.12 -10.74
CA ALA A 346 5.02 -13.24 -12.17
C ALA A 346 6.48 -13.62 -12.38
N THR A 347 7.38 -12.91 -11.69
CA THR A 347 8.83 -13.07 -11.85
C THR A 347 9.35 -14.33 -11.16
N ILE A 348 8.75 -14.78 -10.05
CA ILE A 348 9.04 -16.11 -9.49
C ILE A 348 8.64 -17.21 -10.48
N ALA A 349 7.40 -17.15 -10.98
CA ALA A 349 6.91 -18.15 -11.93
C ALA A 349 7.74 -18.17 -13.23
N ALA A 350 8.12 -16.98 -13.73
CA ALA A 350 9.05 -16.79 -14.83
C ALA A 350 10.36 -17.54 -14.62
N TYR A 351 10.96 -17.28 -13.46
CA TYR A 351 12.27 -17.76 -13.09
C TYR A 351 12.25 -19.28 -12.95
N LEU A 352 11.27 -19.83 -12.22
CA LEU A 352 11.10 -21.27 -12.03
C LEU A 352 10.86 -21.98 -13.36
N LEU A 353 10.01 -21.43 -14.24
CA LEU A 353 9.76 -21.99 -15.56
C LEU A 353 11.05 -22.00 -16.39
N SER A 354 11.75 -20.87 -16.45
CA SER A 354 13.01 -20.74 -17.22
C SER A 354 14.08 -21.69 -16.70
N MET A 355 14.29 -21.75 -15.38
CA MET A 355 15.24 -22.67 -14.75
C MET A 355 14.89 -24.14 -15.01
N SER A 356 13.61 -24.51 -14.97
CA SER A 356 13.18 -25.88 -15.29
C SER A 356 13.49 -26.26 -16.74
N LEU A 357 13.31 -25.34 -17.68
CA LEU A 357 13.63 -25.54 -19.08
C LEU A 357 15.14 -25.60 -19.31
N TYR A 358 15.91 -24.75 -18.63
CA TYR A 358 17.37 -24.76 -18.69
C TYR A 358 17.97 -26.05 -18.14
N LEU A 359 17.52 -26.50 -16.97
CA LEU A 359 17.98 -27.76 -16.40
C LEU A 359 17.69 -28.92 -17.37
N LYS A 360 16.52 -28.92 -18.00
CA LYS A 360 16.14 -29.93 -18.99
C LYS A 360 17.02 -29.87 -20.26
N TYR A 361 17.37 -28.66 -20.69
CA TYR A 361 18.30 -28.45 -21.80
C TYR A 361 19.69 -28.98 -21.46
N LEU A 362 20.23 -28.63 -20.28
CA LEU A 362 21.53 -29.11 -19.81
C LEU A 362 21.57 -30.64 -19.69
N ILE A 363 20.50 -31.27 -19.20
CA ILE A 363 20.38 -32.75 -19.18
C ILE A 363 20.41 -33.32 -20.60
N CYS A 364 19.76 -32.68 -21.57
CA CYS A 364 19.76 -33.11 -22.96
C CYS A 364 21.16 -33.03 -23.56
N VAL A 365 21.86 -31.91 -23.35
CA VAL A 365 23.26 -31.71 -23.76
C VAL A 365 24.16 -32.75 -23.10
N TRP A 366 24.05 -32.96 -21.78
CA TRP A 366 24.87 -33.91 -21.04
C TRP A 366 24.70 -35.34 -21.53
N LYS A 367 23.48 -35.78 -21.85
CA LYS A 367 23.25 -37.13 -22.41
C LYS A 367 23.98 -37.33 -23.73
N VAL A 368 23.97 -36.31 -24.58
CA VAL A 368 24.60 -36.34 -25.90
C VAL A 368 26.12 -36.25 -25.77
N GLN A 369 26.64 -35.42 -24.87
CA GLN A 369 28.08 -35.25 -24.61
C GLN A 369 28.65 -36.23 -23.58
N SER A 370 27.86 -37.20 -23.09
CA SER A 370 28.30 -38.10 -22.03
C SER A 370 29.51 -38.95 -22.50
N PRO A 371 30.49 -39.21 -21.61
CA PRO A 371 31.63 -40.05 -21.94
C PRO A 371 31.20 -41.42 -22.51
N ASP A 372 30.14 -41.99 -21.93
CA ASP A 372 29.56 -43.27 -22.35
C ASP A 372 29.07 -43.25 -23.80
N ALA A 373 28.47 -42.14 -24.25
CA ALA A 373 28.02 -41.98 -25.63
C ALA A 373 29.22 -41.89 -26.59
N PHE A 374 30.30 -41.23 -26.17
CA PHE A 374 31.53 -41.12 -26.94
C PHE A 374 32.26 -42.48 -27.04
N ASP A 375 32.33 -43.22 -25.94
CA ASP A 375 32.91 -44.56 -25.88
C ASP A 375 32.11 -45.57 -26.72
N ALA A 376 30.78 -45.50 -26.70
CA ALA A 376 29.91 -46.32 -27.54
C ALA A 376 30.12 -46.04 -29.04
N LEU A 377 30.25 -44.78 -29.44
CA LEU A 377 30.58 -44.37 -30.82
C LEU A 377 31.96 -44.85 -31.24
N ASN A 378 32.98 -44.71 -30.38
CA ASN A 378 34.33 -45.20 -30.65
C ASN A 378 34.39 -46.73 -30.75
N ALA A 379 33.58 -47.44 -29.96
CA ALA A 379 33.46 -48.90 -30.02
C ALA A 379 32.74 -49.36 -31.30
N ALA A 380 31.72 -48.63 -31.78
CA ALA A 380 31.02 -48.92 -33.02
C ALA A 380 31.88 -48.62 -34.27
N GLY A 381 32.59 -47.49 -34.28
CA GLY A 381 33.51 -47.12 -35.37
C GLY A 381 34.66 -48.12 -35.54
N ARG A 382 35.20 -48.64 -34.42
CA ARG A 382 36.21 -49.71 -34.45
C ARG A 382 35.70 -51.02 -35.04
N ARG A 383 34.41 -51.34 -34.92
CA ARG A 383 33.82 -52.55 -35.54
C ARG A 383 33.62 -52.40 -37.05
N GLY A 384 33.23 -51.21 -37.52
CA GLY A 384 33.02 -50.96 -38.96
C GLY A 384 34.31 -50.91 -39.79
N LEU A 385 35.47 -50.75 -39.17
CA LEU A 385 36.79 -50.83 -39.82
C LEU A 385 37.36 -52.25 -39.88
N LEU A 386 36.73 -53.21 -39.20
CA LEU A 386 37.15 -54.62 -39.12
C LEU A 386 36.28 -55.56 -39.98
N THR A 387 35.36 -55.00 -40.75
CA THR A 387 34.56 -55.67 -41.80
C THR A 387 34.91 -55.06 -43.13
#